data_AF-A0A8T5J218-F1
#
_entry.id   AF-A0A8T5J218-F1
#
_cell.length_a   1.000
_cell.length_b   1.000
_cell.length_c   1.000
_cell.angle_alpha   90.00
_cell.angle_beta   90.00
_cell.angle_gamma   90.00
#
_symmetry.space_group_name_H-M   'P 1'
#
loop_
_entity.id
_entity.type
_entity.pdbx_description
1 polymer ?
#
loop_
_entity_poly.entity_id
_entity_poly.type
_entity_poly.pdbx_seq_one_letter_code
_entity_poly.pdbx_strand_id
1 'polypeptide(L)'
;MANLLTHAYFALKLMENHELTIDEEDHLILGCILPDISLTGWIHYRNTHIKGQEFFEYVQNRLNKFTALGIILHGERPLGLDHYFHGWQNFIEEHTFQVKKIAERYKSSIGKIDKMTIHHLIEFSADNIIAQRNPWLVKRVTTALRNSRIHPSVTTFSSFHKLDEKLNRKIFSIVSSKHLNKFISNFDNVETVSHSWMHLRFFINLSEGKALPISKKIKKLTQFSFYNLKRKISDKNLTLLFKEINFYLEDKLINILKKAEKDIIPIKNEYCSKIYC
;
A
#
# COMPACT_ATOMS: atom_id res chain seq x y z
N MET A 1 2.88 -3.99 2.56
CA MET A 1 2.42 -2.90 1.69
C MET A 1 1.17 -3.41 1.03
N ALA A 2 0.06 -2.74 1.30
CA ALA A 2 -1.26 -3.02 0.76
C ALA A 2 -1.94 -1.65 0.60
N ASN A 3 -2.85 -1.49 -0.36
CA ASN A 3 -3.49 -0.22 -0.71
C ASN A 3 -2.56 0.82 -1.41
N LEU A 4 -1.36 0.40 -1.84
CA LEU A 4 -0.31 1.28 -2.36
C LEU A 4 -0.72 2.00 -3.66
N LEU A 5 -1.37 1.27 -4.57
CA LEU A 5 -1.80 1.83 -5.84
C LEU A 5 -2.96 2.80 -5.65
N THR A 6 -3.86 2.52 -4.71
CA THR A 6 -4.96 3.40 -4.36
C THR A 6 -4.45 4.73 -3.80
N HIS A 7 -3.47 4.70 -2.89
CA HIS A 7 -2.83 5.93 -2.39
C HIS A 7 -2.13 6.72 -3.50
N ALA A 8 -1.31 6.06 -4.32
CA ALA A 8 -0.60 6.71 -5.42
C ALA A 8 -1.57 7.31 -6.46
N TYR A 9 -2.61 6.57 -6.85
CA TYR A 9 -3.66 7.06 -7.74
C TYR A 9 -4.32 8.31 -7.18
N PHE A 10 -4.76 8.24 -5.92
CA PHE A 10 -5.49 9.32 -5.29
C PHE A 10 -4.65 10.59 -5.17
N ALA A 11 -3.38 10.47 -4.78
CA ALA A 11 -2.47 11.60 -4.72
C ALA A 11 -2.22 12.22 -6.10
N LEU A 12 -1.97 11.42 -7.13
CA LEU A 12 -1.80 11.92 -8.50
C LEU A 12 -3.08 12.59 -9.03
N LYS A 13 -4.25 12.00 -8.75
CA LYS A 13 -5.54 12.55 -9.15
C LYS A 13 -5.81 13.91 -8.52
N LEU A 14 -5.52 14.08 -7.23
CA LEU A 14 -5.63 15.37 -6.53
C LEU A 14 -4.73 16.46 -7.11
N MET A 15 -3.62 16.05 -7.74
CA MET A 15 -2.61 16.92 -8.31
C MET A 15 -2.75 17.10 -9.81
N GLU A 16 -3.78 16.55 -10.46
CA GLU A 16 -3.89 16.57 -11.93
C GLU A 16 -3.94 17.97 -12.54
N ASN A 17 -4.42 18.96 -11.77
CA ASN A 17 -4.49 20.36 -12.17
C ASN A 17 -3.22 21.15 -11.83
N HIS A 18 -2.20 20.50 -11.27
CA HIS A 18 -0.91 21.10 -10.96
C HIS A 18 0.06 20.43 -11.93
N GLU A 19 0.59 21.17 -12.90
CA GLU A 19 1.46 20.64 -13.96
C GLU A 19 2.79 20.11 -13.36
N LEU A 20 2.74 18.91 -12.76
CA LEU A 20 3.88 18.32 -12.09
C LEU A 20 4.90 17.85 -13.10
N THR A 21 6.17 18.09 -12.80
CA THR A 21 7.26 17.43 -13.49
C THR A 21 7.30 15.94 -13.10
N ILE A 22 7.91 15.11 -13.95
CA ILE A 22 8.06 13.66 -13.69
C ILE A 22 8.74 13.39 -12.34
N ASP A 23 9.75 14.21 -11.98
CA ASP A 23 10.45 14.05 -10.70
C ASP A 23 9.54 14.41 -9.51
N GLU A 24 8.68 15.42 -9.61
CA GLU A 24 7.75 15.78 -8.55
C GLU A 24 6.68 14.71 -8.35
N GLU A 25 6.14 14.14 -9.44
CA GLU A 25 5.25 12.99 -9.38
C GLU A 25 5.94 11.76 -8.75
N ASP A 26 7.20 11.48 -9.11
CA ASP A 26 7.96 10.36 -8.52
C ASP A 26 8.13 10.51 -7.01
N HIS A 27 8.39 11.73 -6.56
CA HIS A 27 8.51 12.06 -5.15
C HIS A 27 7.19 11.97 -4.42
N LEU A 28 6.09 12.40 -5.04
CA LEU A 28 4.75 12.27 -4.51
C LEU A 28 4.35 10.79 -4.35
N ILE A 29 4.61 9.97 -5.37
CA ILE A 29 4.39 8.51 -5.33
C ILE A 29 5.22 7.88 -4.21
N LEU A 30 6.50 8.21 -4.10
CA LEU A 30 7.34 7.71 -3.00
C LEU A 30 6.73 8.07 -1.63
N GLY A 31 6.24 9.31 -1.49
CA GLY A 31 5.57 9.77 -0.28
C GLY A 31 4.36 8.93 0.11
N CYS A 32 3.62 8.41 -0.86
CA CYS A 32 2.48 7.50 -0.64
C CYS A 32 2.89 6.06 -0.27
N ILE A 33 4.18 5.75 -0.28
CA ILE A 33 4.71 4.39 -0.07
C ILE A 33 5.52 4.30 1.22
N LEU A 34 6.24 5.37 1.55
CA LEU A 34 7.05 5.43 2.76
C LEU A 34 6.27 5.14 4.05
N PRO A 35 5.00 5.57 4.22
CA PRO A 35 4.26 5.31 5.44
C PRO A 35 4.13 3.82 5.80
N ASP A 36 3.95 2.97 4.78
CA ASP A 36 3.84 1.52 4.89
C ASP A 36 5.12 0.82 5.39
N ILE A 37 6.26 1.53 5.44
CA ILE A 37 7.48 0.97 6.01
C ILE A 37 7.30 0.58 7.49
N SER A 38 6.28 1.12 8.17
CA SER A 38 5.93 0.71 9.54
C SER A 38 5.64 -0.79 9.67
N LEU A 39 5.23 -1.46 8.58
CA LEU A 39 5.04 -2.92 8.55
C LEU A 39 6.34 -3.71 8.81
N THR A 40 7.50 -3.07 8.66
CA THR A 40 8.80 -3.67 9.01
C THR A 40 9.08 -3.67 10.51
N GLY A 41 8.35 -2.85 11.28
CA GLY A 41 8.57 -2.62 12.70
C GLY A 41 9.74 -1.68 13.03
N TRP A 42 10.39 -1.07 12.04
CA TRP A 42 11.52 -0.13 12.28
C TRP A 42 11.05 1.27 12.69
N ILE A 43 9.87 1.67 12.24
CA ILE A 43 9.23 2.92 12.64
C ILE A 43 7.81 2.58 13.11
N HIS A 44 7.41 3.16 14.25
CA HIS A 44 6.07 2.97 14.78
C HIS A 44 5.01 3.52 13.81
N TYR A 45 3.91 2.79 13.58
CA TYR A 45 2.81 3.17 12.67
C TYR A 45 2.35 4.62 12.83
N ARG A 46 2.07 5.04 14.07
CA ARG A 46 1.66 6.45 14.35
C ARG A 46 2.68 7.48 13.88
N ASN A 47 3.97 7.16 13.91
CA ASN A 47 4.99 8.11 13.46
C ASN A 47 4.98 8.27 11.95
N THR A 48 4.67 7.22 11.19
CA THR A 48 4.67 7.27 9.73
C THR A 48 3.36 7.80 9.15
N HIS A 49 2.26 7.74 9.90
CA HIS A 49 0.91 8.10 9.43
C HIS A 49 0.36 9.42 10.01
N ILE A 50 1.05 10.06 10.98
CA ILE A 50 0.60 11.30 11.61
C ILE A 50 1.63 12.42 11.49
N LYS A 51 2.93 12.11 11.40
CA LYS A 51 4.00 13.13 11.39
C LYS A 51 4.28 13.71 10.00
N GLY A 52 3.39 13.54 9.02
CA GLY A 52 3.57 14.08 7.67
C GLY A 52 3.79 15.60 7.66
N GLN A 53 3.04 16.32 8.51
CA GLN A 53 3.19 17.78 8.65
C GLN A 53 4.54 18.16 9.26
N GLU A 54 4.96 17.49 10.33
CA GLU A 54 6.28 17.71 10.94
C GLU A 54 7.41 17.43 9.94
N PHE A 55 7.28 16.37 9.14
CA PHE A 55 8.23 16.06 8.09
C PHE A 55 8.23 17.11 6.97
N PHE A 56 7.06 17.63 6.58
CA PHE A 56 6.95 18.72 5.62
C PHE A 56 7.71 19.96 6.10
N GLU A 57 7.57 20.36 7.35
CA GLU A 57 8.30 21.52 7.89
C GLU A 57 9.81 21.26 8.06
N TYR A 58 10.20 20.00 8.34
CA TYR A 58 11.60 19.61 8.43
C TYR A 58 12.36 19.74 7.09
N VAL A 59 11.72 19.41 5.97
CA VAL A 59 12.38 19.42 4.66
C VAL A 59 12.36 20.81 4.01
N GLN A 60 13.50 21.19 3.42
CA GLN A 60 13.65 22.48 2.72
C GLN A 60 13.61 22.34 1.20
N ASN A 61 14.05 21.20 0.67
CA ASN A 61 14.09 20.94 -0.76
C ASN A 61 12.68 20.71 -1.33
N ARG A 62 12.37 21.34 -2.47
CA ARG A 62 11.08 21.23 -3.16
C ARG A 62 10.65 19.80 -3.48
N LEU A 63 11.54 18.94 -3.97
CA LEU A 63 11.20 17.55 -4.27
C LEU A 63 10.86 16.76 -2.99
N ASN A 64 11.60 17.00 -1.91
CA ASN A 64 11.29 16.41 -0.61
C ASN A 64 9.93 16.91 -0.06
N LYS A 65 9.53 18.15 -0.36
CA LYS A 65 8.19 18.65 -0.01
C LYS A 65 7.08 17.86 -0.72
N PHE A 66 7.28 17.42 -1.97
CA PHE A 66 6.33 16.51 -2.64
C PHE A 66 6.29 15.13 -1.98
N THR A 67 7.43 14.59 -1.54
CA THR A 67 7.44 13.37 -0.72
C THR A 67 6.68 13.56 0.58
N ALA A 68 6.88 14.69 1.27
CA ALA A 68 6.14 15.01 2.48
C ALA A 68 4.64 15.18 2.23
N LEU A 69 4.25 15.82 1.12
CA LEU A 69 2.86 15.92 0.68
C LEU A 69 2.26 14.53 0.45
N GLY A 70 2.99 13.62 -0.22
CA GLY A 70 2.54 12.23 -0.39
C GLY A 70 2.28 11.52 0.95
N ILE A 71 3.14 11.73 1.94
CA ILE A 71 2.96 11.18 3.31
C ILE A 71 1.71 11.78 3.98
N ILE A 72 1.48 13.09 3.82
CA ILE A 72 0.29 13.79 4.35
C ILE A 72 -0.99 13.26 3.70
N LEU A 73 -0.99 13.06 2.38
CA LEU A 73 -2.14 12.55 1.62
C LEU A 73 -2.38 11.06 1.88
N HIS A 74 -1.36 10.30 2.28
CA HIS A 74 -1.48 8.92 2.73
C HIS A 74 -2.12 8.82 4.12
N GLY A 75 -1.52 9.51 5.10
CA GLY A 75 -1.73 9.26 6.54
C GLY A 75 -3.12 9.55 7.11
N GLU A 76 -3.33 9.23 8.39
CA GLU A 76 -4.61 9.44 9.09
C GLU A 76 -4.87 10.91 9.45
N ARG A 77 -3.79 11.70 9.60
CA ARG A 77 -3.85 13.12 10.02
C ARG A 77 -2.97 13.99 9.10
N PRO A 78 -3.42 15.20 8.69
CA PRO A 78 -4.63 15.90 9.13
C PRO A 78 -5.95 15.25 8.69
N LEU A 79 -6.06 14.74 7.46
CA LEU A 79 -7.20 13.93 6.98
C LEU A 79 -6.79 13.19 5.68
N GLY A 80 -5.63 12.51 5.63
CA GLY A 80 -5.22 11.78 4.42
C GLY A 80 -6.11 10.56 4.15
N LEU A 81 -5.79 9.79 3.11
CA LEU A 81 -6.66 8.72 2.64
C LEU A 81 -6.91 7.62 3.69
N ASP A 82 -5.94 7.34 4.55
CA ASP A 82 -6.10 6.38 5.67
C ASP A 82 -7.11 6.84 6.71
N HIS A 83 -7.40 8.14 6.81
CA HIS A 83 -8.50 8.63 7.62
C HIS A 83 -9.85 8.04 7.18
N TYR A 84 -10.03 7.83 5.87
CA TYR A 84 -11.25 7.30 5.28
C TYR A 84 -11.25 5.77 5.28
N PHE A 85 -10.09 5.15 5.09
CA PHE A 85 -9.95 3.69 5.05
C PHE A 85 -9.96 3.04 6.44
N HIS A 86 -9.24 3.63 7.39
CA HIS A 86 -9.02 3.07 8.74
C HIS A 86 -9.60 3.92 9.87
N GLY A 87 -9.79 5.22 9.63
CA GLY A 87 -10.20 6.21 10.63
C GLY A 87 -11.71 6.38 10.80
N TRP A 88 -12.20 7.62 10.73
CA TRP A 88 -13.56 8.01 11.18
C TRP A 88 -14.69 7.44 10.31
N GLN A 89 -14.47 7.31 9.00
CA GLN A 89 -15.44 6.73 8.06
C GLN A 89 -15.27 5.21 7.90
N ASN A 90 -14.07 4.71 8.20
CA ASN A 90 -13.69 3.31 8.30
C ASN A 90 -14.26 2.40 7.19
N PHE A 91 -13.92 2.71 5.93
CA PHE A 91 -14.31 1.91 4.76
C PHE A 91 -14.07 0.41 4.96
N ILE A 92 -12.97 0.03 5.62
CA ILE A 92 -12.67 -1.37 5.91
C ILE A 92 -13.68 -1.97 6.88
N GLU A 93 -13.97 -1.31 8.00
CA GLU A 93 -14.92 -1.81 9.00
C GLU A 93 -16.34 -1.87 8.42
N GLU A 94 -16.78 -0.85 7.66
CA GLU A 94 -18.09 -0.81 7.01
C GLU A 94 -18.34 -2.03 6.11
N HIS A 95 -17.29 -2.50 5.43
CA HIS A 95 -17.40 -3.60 4.47
C HIS A 95 -16.91 -4.94 5.01
N THR A 96 -16.38 -4.98 6.23
CA THR A 96 -15.84 -6.20 6.86
C THR A 96 -16.88 -7.31 6.92
N PHE A 97 -18.13 -7.00 7.30
CA PHE A 97 -19.18 -8.02 7.42
C PHE A 97 -19.50 -8.69 6.09
N GLN A 98 -19.68 -7.90 5.03
CA GLN A 98 -20.06 -8.44 3.72
C GLN A 98 -18.89 -9.18 3.07
N VAL A 99 -17.67 -8.63 3.14
CA VAL A 99 -16.48 -9.30 2.62
C VAL A 99 -16.21 -10.60 3.37
N LYS A 100 -16.46 -10.65 4.69
CA LYS A 100 -16.40 -11.90 5.46
C LYS A 100 -17.40 -12.94 4.96
N LYS A 101 -18.64 -12.55 4.66
CA LYS A 101 -19.64 -13.47 4.07
C LYS A 101 -19.19 -14.04 2.73
N ILE A 102 -18.57 -13.22 1.88
CA ILE A 102 -17.97 -13.68 0.62
C ILE A 102 -16.84 -14.67 0.94
N ALA A 103 -15.89 -14.29 1.81
CA ALA A 103 -14.73 -15.09 2.18
C ALA A 103 -15.09 -16.47 2.77
N GLU A 104 -16.15 -16.57 3.59
CA GLU A 104 -16.59 -17.85 4.17
C GLU A 104 -17.04 -18.86 3.09
N ARG A 105 -17.55 -18.42 1.93
CA ARG A 105 -17.84 -19.34 0.80
C ARG A 105 -16.58 -20.00 0.24
N TYR A 106 -15.44 -19.36 0.43
CA TYR A 106 -14.13 -19.76 -0.10
C TYR A 106 -13.17 -20.24 0.99
N LYS A 107 -13.67 -20.52 2.21
CA LYS A 107 -12.88 -20.90 3.39
C LYS A 107 -11.94 -22.08 3.16
N SER A 108 -12.34 -23.06 2.36
CA SER A 108 -11.51 -24.22 2.02
C SER A 108 -10.23 -23.85 1.26
N SER A 109 -10.25 -22.77 0.49
CA SER A 109 -9.08 -22.26 -0.25
C SER A 109 -8.23 -21.28 0.56
N ILE A 110 -8.85 -20.45 1.41
CA ILE A 110 -8.14 -19.39 2.17
C ILE A 110 -7.76 -19.75 3.60
N GLY A 111 -8.37 -20.79 4.18
CA GLY A 111 -8.13 -21.21 5.55
C GLY A 111 -8.77 -20.28 6.58
N LYS A 112 -7.97 -19.77 7.53
CA LYS A 112 -8.46 -18.97 8.67
C LYS A 112 -8.92 -17.58 8.21
N ILE A 113 -10.14 -17.22 8.61
CA ILE A 113 -10.78 -15.93 8.32
C ILE A 113 -10.83 -15.12 9.61
N ASP A 114 -9.80 -14.32 9.86
CA ASP A 114 -9.73 -13.35 10.97
C ASP A 114 -9.83 -11.91 10.46
N LYS A 115 -9.85 -10.93 11.37
CA LYS A 115 -9.97 -9.51 11.02
C LYS A 115 -8.89 -9.08 10.01
N MET A 116 -7.65 -9.53 10.19
CA MET A 116 -6.55 -9.21 9.27
C MET A 116 -6.66 -9.92 7.92
N THR A 117 -7.24 -11.13 7.85
CA THR A 117 -7.59 -11.75 6.57
C THR A 117 -8.51 -10.83 5.77
N ILE A 118 -9.58 -10.33 6.39
CA ILE A 118 -10.59 -9.48 5.73
C ILE A 118 -10.01 -8.12 5.36
N HIS A 119 -9.26 -7.49 6.26
CA HIS A 119 -8.56 -6.23 6.04
C HIS A 119 -7.72 -6.28 4.77
N HIS A 120 -6.82 -7.26 4.64
CA HIS A 120 -5.96 -7.38 3.46
C HIS A 120 -6.75 -7.77 2.19
N LEU A 121 -7.86 -8.50 2.30
CA LEU A 121 -8.71 -8.77 1.13
C LEU A 121 -9.28 -7.46 0.58
N ILE A 122 -9.77 -6.57 1.46
CA ILE A 122 -10.31 -5.26 1.06
C ILE A 122 -9.23 -4.40 0.41
N GLU A 123 -8.06 -4.26 1.05
CA GLU A 123 -6.96 -3.44 0.51
C GLU A 123 -6.40 -3.97 -0.82
N PHE A 124 -6.22 -5.28 -0.96
CA PHE A 124 -5.74 -5.85 -2.23
C PHE A 124 -6.79 -5.71 -3.33
N SER A 125 -8.07 -5.89 -3.00
CA SER A 125 -9.16 -5.65 -3.95
C SER A 125 -9.24 -4.18 -4.36
N ALA A 126 -9.02 -3.23 -3.44
CA ALA A 126 -9.00 -1.82 -3.76
C ALA A 126 -7.89 -1.48 -4.77
N ASP A 127 -6.65 -1.91 -4.51
CA ASP A 127 -5.53 -1.73 -5.44
C ASP A 127 -5.79 -2.39 -6.80
N ASN A 128 -6.39 -3.58 -6.81
CA ASN A 128 -6.69 -4.29 -8.03
C ASN A 128 -7.77 -3.58 -8.87
N ILE A 129 -8.84 -3.09 -8.24
CA ILE A 129 -9.87 -2.27 -8.92
C ILE A 129 -9.21 -1.03 -9.53
N ILE A 130 -8.40 -0.30 -8.76
CA ILE A 130 -7.73 0.91 -9.24
C ILE A 130 -6.78 0.61 -10.40
N ALA A 131 -5.99 -0.44 -10.31
CA ALA A 131 -5.07 -0.86 -11.37
C ALA A 131 -5.80 -1.28 -12.66
N GLN A 132 -6.91 -2.02 -12.54
CA GLN A 132 -7.72 -2.42 -13.70
C GLN A 132 -8.33 -1.22 -14.42
N ARG A 133 -8.80 -0.23 -13.65
CA ARG A 133 -9.38 1.01 -14.22
C ARG A 133 -8.33 1.98 -14.73
N ASN A 134 -7.11 1.91 -14.21
CA ASN A 134 -6.01 2.81 -14.56
C ASN A 134 -4.73 2.02 -14.87
N PRO A 135 -4.65 1.26 -15.99
CA PRO A 135 -3.51 0.39 -16.27
C PRO A 135 -2.16 1.12 -16.33
N TRP A 136 -2.18 2.40 -16.71
CA TRP A 136 -0.99 3.26 -16.75
C TRP A 136 -0.33 3.43 -15.37
N LEU A 137 -1.12 3.36 -14.29
CA LEU A 137 -0.67 3.63 -12.92
C LEU A 137 0.38 2.61 -12.46
N VAL A 138 0.18 1.34 -12.78
CA VAL A 138 1.13 0.26 -12.43
C VAL A 138 2.51 0.57 -13.01
N LYS A 139 2.54 0.97 -14.29
CA LYS A 139 3.80 1.38 -14.96
C LYS A 139 4.36 2.66 -14.34
N ARG A 140 3.52 3.65 -14.02
CA ARG A 140 3.94 4.92 -13.41
C ARG A 140 4.62 4.69 -12.07
N VAL A 141 4.00 3.91 -11.18
CA VAL A 141 4.51 3.64 -9.83
C VAL A 141 5.79 2.81 -9.89
N THR A 142 5.82 1.74 -10.70
CA THR A 142 7.04 0.93 -10.84
C THR A 142 8.20 1.70 -11.48
N THR A 143 7.92 2.67 -12.36
CA THR A 143 8.95 3.56 -12.91
C THR A 143 9.47 4.52 -11.85
N ALA A 144 8.58 5.14 -11.07
CA ALA A 144 8.96 6.04 -9.98
C ALA A 144 9.91 5.36 -9.00
N LEU A 145 9.55 4.16 -8.53
CA LEU A 145 10.34 3.38 -7.56
C LEU A 145 11.72 2.93 -8.08
N ARG A 146 11.95 3.00 -9.39
CA ARG A 146 13.25 2.70 -10.02
C ARG A 146 14.07 3.95 -10.29
N ASN A 147 13.47 5.15 -10.17
CA ASN A 147 14.18 6.39 -10.36
C ASN A 147 15.12 6.65 -9.18
N SER A 148 16.43 6.68 -9.45
CA SER A 148 17.43 6.93 -8.40
C SER A 148 17.36 8.34 -7.80
N ARG A 149 16.66 9.28 -8.46
CA ARG A 149 16.47 10.65 -7.97
C ARG A 149 15.58 10.72 -6.72
N ILE A 150 14.79 9.70 -6.40
CA ILE A 150 13.99 9.67 -5.17
C ILE A 150 14.79 9.23 -3.93
N HIS A 151 16.00 8.71 -4.13
CA HIS A 151 16.83 8.18 -3.04
C HIS A 151 17.19 9.20 -1.95
N PRO A 152 17.49 10.47 -2.26
CA PRO A 152 17.70 11.50 -1.24
C PRO A 152 16.50 11.66 -0.30
N SER A 153 15.28 11.48 -0.79
CA SER A 153 14.03 11.59 -0.02
C SER A 153 13.89 10.43 0.97
N VAL A 154 14.31 9.22 0.59
CA VAL A 154 14.38 8.06 1.50
C VAL A 154 15.38 8.31 2.64
N THR A 155 16.56 8.87 2.31
CA THR A 155 17.56 9.25 3.32
C THR A 155 17.02 10.34 4.24
N THR A 156 16.39 11.36 3.68
CA THR A 156 15.81 12.48 4.44
C THR A 156 14.72 12.00 5.41
N PHE A 157 13.84 11.11 4.94
CA PHE A 157 12.82 10.46 5.77
C PHE A 157 13.42 9.60 6.89
N SER A 158 14.45 8.83 6.57
CA SER A 158 15.16 8.01 7.56
C SER A 158 15.84 8.86 8.63
N SER A 159 16.47 9.97 8.24
CA SER A 159 17.08 10.93 9.17
C SER A 159 16.05 11.61 10.07
N PHE A 160 14.90 12.02 9.52
CA PHE A 160 13.80 12.58 10.31
C PHE A 160 13.32 11.62 11.40
N HIS A 161 13.24 10.32 11.09
CA HIS A 161 12.90 9.27 12.04
C HIS A 161 14.09 8.73 12.86
N LYS A 162 15.26 9.36 12.78
CA LYS A 162 16.48 9.00 13.52
C LYS A 162 16.91 7.53 13.30
N LEU A 163 16.72 7.02 12.10
CA LEU A 163 17.17 5.69 11.74
C LEU A 163 18.68 5.69 11.45
N ASP A 164 19.35 4.62 11.86
CA ASP A 164 20.76 4.43 11.54
C ASP A 164 20.98 4.13 10.04
N GLU A 165 22.23 4.22 9.59
CA GLU A 165 22.62 3.99 8.20
C GLU A 165 22.28 2.56 7.72
N LYS A 166 22.29 1.57 8.62
CA LYS A 166 21.96 0.19 8.29
C LYS A 166 20.47 0.03 8.00
N LEU A 167 19.61 0.67 8.77
CA LEU A 167 18.16 0.70 8.55
C LEU A 167 17.81 1.53 7.32
N ASN A 168 18.45 2.69 7.11
CA ASN A 168 18.28 3.49 5.89
C ASN A 168 18.55 2.64 4.63
N ARG A 169 19.68 1.92 4.60
CA ARG A 169 20.03 1.01 3.49
C ARG A 169 18.98 -0.10 3.27
N LYS A 170 18.34 -0.59 4.33
CA LYS A 170 17.27 -1.58 4.20
C LYS A 170 15.98 -0.98 3.64
N ILE A 171 15.59 0.22 4.06
CA ILE A 171 14.41 0.92 3.49
C ILE A 171 14.63 1.14 2.00
N PHE A 172 15.80 1.68 1.64
CA PHE A 172 16.21 1.83 0.26
C PHE A 172 16.09 0.51 -0.52
N SER A 173 16.63 -0.58 0.05
CA SER A 173 16.57 -1.90 -0.59
C SER A 173 15.15 -2.39 -0.78
N ILE A 174 14.18 -2.02 0.08
CA ILE A 174 12.78 -2.38 -0.08
C ILE A 174 12.16 -1.58 -1.22
N VAL A 175 12.27 -0.25 -1.15
CA VAL A 175 11.67 0.71 -2.10
C VAL A 175 12.18 0.46 -3.52
N SER A 176 13.47 0.20 -3.68
CA SER A 176 14.11 -0.08 -4.98
C SER A 176 14.12 -1.56 -5.38
N SER A 177 13.52 -2.46 -4.59
CA SER A 177 13.62 -3.89 -4.86
C SER A 177 12.91 -4.30 -6.15
N LYS A 178 13.52 -5.24 -6.88
CA LYS A 178 12.85 -5.95 -7.98
C LYS A 178 11.61 -6.72 -7.49
N HIS A 179 11.60 -7.15 -6.23
CA HIS A 179 10.49 -7.86 -5.61
C HIS A 179 9.26 -6.96 -5.40
N LEU A 180 9.44 -5.75 -4.87
CA LEU A 180 8.34 -4.77 -4.74
C LEU A 180 7.80 -4.38 -6.11
N ASN A 181 8.68 -4.10 -7.07
CA ASN A 181 8.27 -3.81 -8.44
C ASN A 181 7.45 -4.94 -9.07
N LYS A 182 7.90 -6.19 -8.93
CA LYS A 182 7.16 -7.36 -9.40
C LYS A 182 5.85 -7.58 -8.66
N PHE A 183 5.80 -7.23 -7.37
CA PHE A 183 4.58 -7.30 -6.58
C PHE A 183 3.55 -6.30 -7.11
N ILE A 184 3.94 -5.04 -7.32
CA ILE A 184 3.06 -3.99 -7.86
C ILE A 184 2.59 -4.34 -9.28
N SER A 185 3.46 -4.91 -10.12
CA SER A 185 3.08 -5.32 -11.48
C SER A 185 2.04 -6.43 -11.56
N ASN A 186 1.71 -7.09 -10.44
CA ASN A 186 0.71 -8.17 -10.42
C ASN A 186 -0.70 -7.66 -10.13
N PHE A 187 -0.90 -6.35 -9.92
CA PHE A 187 -2.18 -5.79 -9.51
C PHE A 187 -3.13 -5.46 -10.66
N ASP A 188 -2.71 -5.50 -11.92
CA ASP A 188 -3.61 -5.30 -13.06
C ASP A 188 -4.47 -6.53 -13.39
N ASN A 189 -4.13 -7.70 -12.83
CA ASN A 189 -4.82 -8.95 -13.07
C ASN A 189 -5.26 -9.62 -11.75
N VAL A 190 -6.55 -9.95 -11.66
CA VAL A 190 -7.17 -10.58 -10.49
C VAL A 190 -6.48 -11.89 -10.10
N GLU A 191 -6.09 -12.71 -11.09
CA GLU A 191 -5.41 -13.99 -10.82
C GLU A 191 -4.07 -13.73 -10.11
N THR A 192 -3.24 -12.84 -10.64
CA THR A 192 -1.93 -12.54 -10.07
C THR A 192 -2.03 -11.80 -8.73
N VAL A 193 -3.06 -10.98 -8.52
CA VAL A 193 -3.32 -10.33 -7.23
C VAL A 193 -3.75 -11.34 -6.17
N SER A 194 -4.63 -12.28 -6.53
CA SER A 194 -5.10 -13.31 -5.59
C SER A 194 -3.94 -14.20 -5.10
N HIS A 195 -3.00 -14.51 -5.99
CA HIS A 195 -1.77 -15.21 -5.64
C HIS A 195 -0.84 -14.36 -4.76
N SER A 196 -0.70 -13.07 -5.07
CA SER A 196 0.13 -12.14 -4.29
C SER A 196 -0.41 -11.97 -2.86
N TRP A 197 -1.73 -11.89 -2.71
CA TRP A 197 -2.40 -11.87 -1.41
C TRP A 197 -2.17 -13.15 -0.61
N MET A 198 -2.30 -14.32 -1.26
CA MET A 198 -2.08 -15.59 -0.58
C MET A 198 -0.61 -15.76 -0.14
N HIS A 199 0.34 -15.29 -0.95
CA HIS A 199 1.75 -15.23 -0.57
C HIS A 199 1.96 -14.38 0.69
N LEU A 200 1.34 -13.18 0.75
CA LEU A 200 1.40 -12.33 1.93
C LEU A 200 0.85 -13.07 3.17
N ARG A 201 -0.33 -13.68 3.08
CA ARG A 201 -0.93 -14.44 4.20
C ARG A 201 -0.02 -15.57 4.66
N PHE A 202 0.59 -16.29 3.72
CA PHE A 202 1.57 -17.30 4.03
C PHE A 202 2.76 -16.73 4.82
N PHE A 203 3.37 -15.64 4.35
CA PHE A 203 4.48 -14.98 5.05
C PHE A 203 4.11 -14.45 6.44
N ILE A 204 2.92 -13.86 6.61
CA ILE A 204 2.44 -13.42 7.92
C ILE A 204 2.37 -14.61 8.87
N ASN A 205 1.70 -15.70 8.46
CA ASN A 205 1.60 -16.94 9.22
C ASN A 205 2.98 -17.59 9.48
N LEU A 206 3.97 -17.40 8.60
CA LEU A 206 5.36 -17.81 8.84
C LEU A 206 6.03 -16.99 9.93
N SER A 207 5.88 -15.67 9.88
CA SER A 207 6.59 -14.71 10.74
C SER A 207 6.09 -14.65 12.19
N GLU A 208 4.82 -14.99 12.43
CA GLU A 208 4.29 -15.36 13.75
C GLU A 208 5.01 -16.61 14.33
N GLY A 209 5.76 -17.33 13.48
CA GLY A 209 6.57 -18.48 13.82
C GLY A 209 8.07 -18.23 13.98
N LYS A 210 8.53 -16.99 14.20
CA LYS A 210 9.97 -16.68 14.33
C LYS A 210 10.68 -17.47 15.44
N ALA A 211 9.95 -17.91 16.48
CA ALA A 211 10.44 -18.77 17.56
C ALA A 211 10.18 -20.28 17.33
N LEU A 212 9.94 -20.73 16.08
CA LEU A 212 9.64 -22.14 15.83
C LEU A 212 10.92 -22.99 15.69
N PRO A 213 10.93 -24.21 16.25
CA PRO A 213 11.97 -25.21 16.02
C PRO A 213 12.23 -25.49 14.53
N ILE A 214 13.44 -25.95 14.20
CA ILE A 214 13.89 -26.26 12.83
C ILE A 214 12.90 -27.21 12.11
N SER A 215 12.37 -28.21 12.80
CA SER A 215 11.38 -29.14 12.25
C SER A 215 10.09 -28.45 11.78
N LYS A 216 9.63 -27.44 12.51
CA LYS A 216 8.46 -26.62 12.12
C LYS A 216 8.79 -25.63 11.01
N LYS A 217 10.03 -25.14 10.93
CA LYS A 217 10.52 -24.34 9.78
C LYS A 217 10.58 -25.19 8.51
N ILE A 218 11.11 -26.41 8.58
CA ILE A 218 11.14 -27.37 7.46
C ILE A 218 9.72 -27.72 7.04
N LYS A 219 8.82 -28.07 7.97
CA LYS A 219 7.40 -28.32 7.65
C LYS A 219 6.75 -27.14 6.94
N LYS A 220 7.01 -25.91 7.39
CA LYS A 220 6.55 -24.67 6.76
C LYS A 220 7.15 -24.47 5.36
N LEU A 221 8.43 -24.81 5.16
CA LEU A 221 9.11 -24.79 3.87
C LEU A 221 8.56 -25.85 2.90
N THR A 222 8.28 -27.05 3.38
CA THR A 222 7.63 -28.11 2.59
C THR A 222 6.21 -27.72 2.24
N GLN A 223 5.46 -27.09 3.16
CA GLN A 223 4.15 -26.49 2.89
C GLN A 223 4.25 -25.38 1.85
N PHE A 224 5.29 -24.54 1.89
CA PHE A 224 5.55 -23.52 0.87
C PHE A 224 5.83 -24.13 -0.50
N SER A 225 6.71 -25.13 -0.57
CA SER A 225 7.04 -25.81 -1.81
C SER A 225 5.82 -26.54 -2.39
N PHE A 226 5.04 -27.22 -1.54
CA PHE A 226 3.78 -27.86 -1.93
C PHE A 226 2.73 -26.84 -2.36
N TYR A 227 2.61 -25.71 -1.67
CA TYR A 227 1.74 -24.60 -2.04
C TYR A 227 2.15 -23.96 -3.37
N ASN A 228 3.45 -23.75 -3.63
CA ASN A 228 3.94 -23.26 -4.92
C ASN A 228 3.74 -24.29 -6.05
N LEU A 229 3.78 -25.58 -5.73
CA LEU A 229 3.39 -26.64 -6.65
C LEU A 229 1.88 -26.59 -6.92
N LYS A 230 1.06 -26.41 -5.89
CA LYS A 230 -0.39 -26.20 -6.01
C LYS A 230 -0.69 -24.90 -6.77
N ARG A 231 0.13 -23.86 -6.66
CA ARG A 231 0.06 -22.58 -7.41
C ARG A 231 0.21 -22.76 -8.92
N LYS A 232 0.93 -23.79 -9.39
CA LYS A 232 0.95 -24.13 -10.82
C LYS A 232 -0.42 -24.62 -11.32
N ILE A 233 -1.30 -25.00 -10.40
CA ILE A 233 -2.71 -25.30 -10.64
C ILE A 233 -3.48 -24.06 -10.17
N SER A 234 -3.77 -23.11 -11.07
CA SER A 234 -4.56 -21.90 -10.76
C SER A 234 -5.75 -22.28 -9.88
N ASP A 235 -5.76 -21.82 -8.62
CA ASP A 235 -6.86 -22.08 -7.71
C ASP A 235 -8.00 -21.15 -8.12
N LYS A 236 -8.84 -21.63 -9.04
CA LYS A 236 -9.98 -20.90 -9.59
C LYS A 236 -10.83 -20.27 -8.48
N ASN A 237 -10.91 -20.89 -7.30
CA ASN A 237 -11.66 -20.37 -6.16
C ASN A 237 -11.06 -19.06 -5.62
N LEU A 238 -9.74 -18.90 -5.60
CA LEU A 238 -9.10 -17.64 -5.16
C LEU A 238 -9.36 -16.51 -6.15
N THR A 239 -9.29 -16.81 -7.44
CA THR A 239 -9.63 -15.84 -8.49
C THR A 239 -11.10 -15.44 -8.41
N LEU A 240 -12.02 -16.40 -8.20
CA LEU A 240 -13.45 -16.13 -8.05
C LEU A 240 -13.76 -15.31 -6.78
N LEU A 241 -13.11 -15.62 -5.65
CA LEU A 241 -13.19 -14.84 -4.42
C LEU A 241 -12.87 -13.36 -4.67
N PHE A 242 -11.74 -13.07 -5.31
CA PHE A 242 -11.35 -11.70 -5.61
C PHE A 242 -12.29 -11.03 -6.61
N LYS A 243 -12.75 -11.74 -7.65
CA LYS A 243 -13.76 -11.19 -8.59
C LYS A 243 -15.04 -10.77 -7.86
N GLU A 244 -15.54 -11.58 -6.95
CA GLU A 244 -16.75 -11.28 -6.18
C GLU A 244 -16.54 -10.11 -5.21
N ILE A 245 -15.39 -10.05 -4.53
CA ILE A 245 -15.06 -8.93 -3.65
C ILE A 245 -14.91 -7.64 -4.46
N ASN A 246 -14.19 -7.68 -5.59
CA ASN A 246 -14.02 -6.52 -6.46
C ASN A 246 -15.36 -6.00 -6.97
N PHE A 247 -16.21 -6.88 -7.49
CA PHE A 247 -17.56 -6.53 -7.94
C PHE A 247 -18.38 -5.87 -6.80
N TYR A 248 -18.26 -6.38 -5.58
CA TYR A 248 -18.94 -5.80 -4.43
C TYR A 248 -18.38 -4.42 -4.03
N LEU A 249 -17.06 -4.24 -4.07
CA LEU A 249 -16.38 -3.04 -3.57
C LEU A 249 -16.27 -1.91 -4.59
N GLU A 250 -16.34 -2.18 -5.91
CA GLU A 250 -15.99 -1.20 -6.95
C GLU A 250 -16.69 0.16 -6.77
N ASP A 251 -18.02 0.20 -6.80
CA ASP A 251 -18.75 1.47 -6.66
C ASP A 251 -18.53 2.14 -5.30
N LYS A 252 -18.34 1.34 -4.26
CA LYS A 252 -18.13 1.82 -2.88
C LYS A 252 -16.77 2.50 -2.76
N LEU A 253 -15.75 1.90 -3.36
CA LEU A 253 -14.41 2.44 -3.45
C LEU A 253 -14.42 3.79 -4.19
N ILE A 254 -15.10 3.87 -5.34
CA ILE A 254 -15.20 5.14 -6.08
C ILE A 254 -15.93 6.21 -5.26
N ASN A 255 -16.99 5.84 -4.54
CA ASN A 255 -17.74 6.80 -3.72
C ASN A 255 -16.92 7.31 -2.53
N ILE A 256 -16.17 6.44 -1.84
CA ILE A 256 -15.33 6.88 -0.73
C ILE A 256 -14.18 7.75 -1.23
N LEU A 257 -13.57 7.45 -2.40
CA LEU A 257 -12.52 8.28 -2.99
C LEU A 257 -13.04 9.67 -3.37
N LYS A 258 -14.23 9.77 -3.98
CA LYS A 258 -14.86 11.08 -4.27
C LYS A 258 -15.18 11.88 -3.02
N LYS A 259 -15.52 11.21 -1.92
CA LYS A 259 -15.77 11.85 -0.64
C LYS A 259 -14.47 12.37 -0.03
N ALA A 260 -13.45 11.52 0.01
CA ALA A 260 -12.11 11.89 0.48
C ALA A 260 -11.53 13.05 -0.33
N GLU A 261 -11.71 13.07 -1.65
CA GLU A 261 -11.23 14.12 -2.54
C GLU A 261 -11.72 15.52 -2.10
N LYS A 262 -13.03 15.66 -1.83
CA LYS A 262 -13.63 16.93 -1.42
C LYS A 262 -13.01 17.49 -0.14
N ASP A 263 -12.78 16.61 0.83
CA ASP A 263 -12.29 16.99 2.16
C ASP A 263 -10.77 17.21 2.17
N ILE A 264 -10.03 16.56 1.26
CA ILE A 264 -8.57 16.63 1.17
C ILE A 264 -8.09 17.80 0.28
N ILE A 265 -8.91 18.28 -0.66
CA ILE A 265 -8.58 19.45 -1.50
C ILE A 265 -8.06 20.66 -0.71
N PRO A 266 -8.70 21.10 0.40
CA PRO A 266 -8.20 22.22 1.21
C PRO A 266 -6.79 21.98 1.76
N ILE A 267 -6.53 20.78 2.29
CA ILE A 267 -5.23 20.36 2.82
C ILE A 267 -4.19 20.39 1.71
N LYS A 268 -4.50 19.77 0.57
CA LYS A 268 -3.64 19.77 -0.60
C LYS A 268 -3.32 21.20 -1.05
N ASN A 269 -4.32 22.09 -1.13
CA ASN A 269 -4.11 23.49 -1.53
C ASN A 269 -3.21 24.25 -0.55
N GLU A 270 -3.37 24.04 0.76
CA GLU A 270 -2.51 24.65 1.78
C GLU A 270 -1.04 24.28 1.54
N TYR A 271 -0.74 22.99 1.40
CA TYR A 271 0.63 22.53 1.22
C TYR A 271 1.20 22.88 -0.15
N CYS A 272 0.40 22.83 -1.22
CA CYS A 272 0.84 23.28 -2.53
C CYS A 272 1.26 24.76 -2.50
N SER A 273 0.50 25.64 -1.84
CA SER A 273 0.87 27.05 -1.73
C SER A 273 2.27 27.23 -1.12
N LYS A 274 2.61 26.44 -0.10
CA LYS A 274 3.93 26.44 0.55
C LYS A 274 5.06 25.82 -0.28
N ILE A 275 4.74 25.07 -1.35
CA ILE A 275 5.73 24.50 -2.27
C ILE A 275 6.10 25.48 -3.38
N TYR A 276 5.12 26.29 -3.83
CA TYR A 276 5.29 27.20 -4.96
C TYR A 276 5.59 28.66 -4.56
N CYS A 277 5.45 29.02 -3.28
CA CYS A 277 5.94 30.27 -2.71
C CYS A 277 7.42 30.18 -2.32
#